data_AF-A0A945PQA1-F1
#
_entry.id   AF-A0A945PQA1-F1
#
_cell.length_a   1.000
_cell.length_b   1.000
_cell.length_c   1.000
_cell.angle_alpha   90.00
_cell.angle_beta   90.00
_cell.angle_gamma   90.00
#
_symmetry.space_group_name_H-M   'P 1'
#
loop_
_entity.id
_entity.type
_entity.pdbx_description
1 polymer ?
#
loop_
_entity_poly.entity_id
_entity_poly.type
_entity_poly.pdbx_seq_one_letter_code
_entity_poly.pdbx_strand_id
1 'polypeptide(L)'
;MILAFSLVSAMLAGMAELVASQSDASLALAQARLETYMHQPKPESMLWRKKVSGLLPILEHAASPSVGAAWRLLAHSNADADRANYILFLRRHGYDLPTVGPQILTGSEETLERALAMWGSNDLAATQHLLEAAVLRFPLDGRFRQNLLWLLPDQHERFSLRDDPRASALSVLAARRAFR
;
A
#
# COMPACT_ATOMS: atom_id res chain seq x y z
N MET A 1 -40.08 28.67 -2.02
CA MET A 1 -38.97 27.90 -2.63
C MET A 1 -37.68 27.87 -1.78
N ILE A 2 -37.45 28.83 -0.87
CA ILE A 2 -36.23 28.92 -0.04
C ILE A 2 -36.21 27.90 1.13
N LEU A 3 -37.38 27.53 1.68
CA LEU A 3 -37.48 26.62 2.84
C LEU A 3 -37.10 25.16 2.53
N ALA A 4 -37.33 24.68 1.29
CA ALA A 4 -37.02 23.30 0.91
C ALA A 4 -35.51 23.04 0.79
N PHE A 5 -34.74 24.03 0.34
CA PHE A 5 -33.27 23.93 0.22
C PHE A 5 -32.58 23.86 1.58
N SER A 6 -33.09 24.60 2.58
CA SER A 6 -32.50 24.63 3.92
C SER A 6 -32.67 23.30 4.67
N LEU A 7 -33.79 22.60 4.43
CA LEU A 7 -34.07 21.30 5.04
C LEU A 7 -33.19 20.18 4.46
N VAL A 8 -32.99 20.17 3.13
CA VAL A 8 -32.15 19.18 2.46
C VAL A 8 -30.68 19.33 2.87
N SER A 9 -30.17 20.57 2.96
CA SER A 9 -28.81 20.82 3.44
C SER A 9 -28.60 20.39 4.89
N ALA A 10 -29.57 20.63 5.77
CA ALA A 10 -29.51 20.20 7.17
C ALA A 10 -29.54 18.67 7.31
N MET A 11 -30.36 17.97 6.51
CA MET A 11 -30.39 16.50 6.48
C MET A 11 -29.08 15.91 5.96
N LEU A 12 -28.50 16.48 4.91
CA LEU A 12 -27.20 16.04 4.37
C LEU A 12 -26.06 16.27 5.37
N ALA A 13 -26.06 17.40 6.08
CA ALA A 13 -25.09 17.66 7.14
C ALA A 13 -25.24 16.66 8.30
N GLY A 14 -26.47 16.41 8.77
CA GLY A 14 -26.73 15.42 9.83
C GLY A 14 -26.38 13.98 9.43
N MET A 15 -26.58 13.60 8.17
CA MET A 15 -26.12 12.30 7.65
C MET A 15 -24.59 12.23 7.59
N ALA A 16 -23.91 13.30 7.18
CA ALA A 16 -22.45 13.35 7.15
C ALA A 16 -21.84 13.25 8.56
N GLU A 17 -22.43 13.95 9.54
CA GLU A 17 -22.02 13.87 10.95
C GLU A 17 -22.24 12.48 11.54
N LEU A 18 -23.38 11.84 11.25
CA LEU A 18 -23.65 10.47 11.71
C LEU A 18 -22.66 9.46 11.10
N VAL A 19 -22.36 9.60 9.80
CA VAL A 19 -21.37 8.75 9.11
C VAL A 19 -19.96 8.99 9.66
N ALA A 20 -19.58 10.25 9.92
CA ALA A 20 -18.30 10.59 10.53
C ALA A 20 -18.18 10.00 11.95
N SER A 21 -19.23 10.13 12.77
CA SER A 21 -19.26 9.56 14.13
C SER A 21 -19.15 8.03 14.13
N GLN A 22 -19.81 7.35 13.20
CA GLN A 22 -19.69 5.89 13.04
C GLN A 22 -18.30 5.47 12.55
N SER A 23 -17.69 6.26 11.67
CA SER A 23 -16.32 6.06 11.20
C SER A 23 -15.33 6.20 12.36
N ASP A 24 -15.46 7.25 13.18
CA ASP A 24 -14.60 7.51 14.33
C ASP A 24 -14.71 6.39 15.39
N ALA A 25 -15.94 5.94 15.68
CA ALA A 25 -16.17 4.83 16.59
C ALA A 25 -15.53 3.51 16.08
N SER A 26 -15.61 3.27 14.77
CA SER A 26 -15.01 2.10 14.12
C SER A 26 -13.48 2.13 14.17
N LEU A 27 -12.89 3.31 13.93
CA LEU A 27 -11.44 3.52 14.04
C LEU A 27 -10.95 3.36 15.48
N ALA A 28 -11.67 3.92 16.46
CA ALA A 28 -11.34 3.77 17.87
C ALA A 28 -11.39 2.30 18.32
N LEU A 29 -12.40 1.54 17.87
CA LEU A 29 -12.50 0.11 18.16
C LEU A 29 -11.37 -0.69 17.51
N ALA A 30 -11.01 -0.38 16.26
CA ALA A 30 -9.87 -1.01 15.59
C ALA A 30 -8.56 -0.72 16.32
N GLN A 31 -8.35 0.52 16.77
CA GLN A 31 -7.17 0.95 17.52
C GLN A 31 -7.05 0.20 18.85
N ALA A 32 -8.14 0.12 19.64
CA ALA A 32 -8.15 -0.61 20.90
C ALA A 32 -7.86 -2.12 20.72
N ARG A 33 -8.36 -2.72 19.64
CA ARG A 33 -8.05 -4.11 19.28
C ARG A 33 -6.59 -4.29 18.91
N LEU A 34 -6.03 -3.37 18.12
CA LEU A 34 -4.61 -3.41 17.77
C LEU A 34 -3.74 -3.33 19.03
N GLU A 35 -4.03 -2.38 19.92
CA GLU A 35 -3.32 -2.24 21.21
C GLU A 35 -3.38 -3.51 22.06
N THR A 36 -4.55 -4.16 22.11
CA THR A 36 -4.71 -5.45 22.80
C THR A 36 -3.78 -6.52 22.23
N TYR A 37 -3.70 -6.63 20.89
CA TYR A 37 -2.79 -7.58 20.24
C TYR A 37 -1.31 -7.20 20.39
N MET A 38 -0.99 -5.91 20.51
CA MET A 38 0.36 -5.41 20.66
C MET A 38 0.88 -5.45 22.11
N HIS A 39 0.00 -5.57 23.11
CA HIS A 39 0.40 -5.74 24.51
C HIS A 39 1.13 -7.08 24.76
N GLN A 40 0.71 -8.14 24.07
CA GLN A 40 1.36 -9.46 24.09
C GLN A 40 1.54 -9.99 22.66
N PRO A 41 2.56 -9.50 21.93
CA PRO A 41 2.76 -9.83 20.54
C PRO A 41 3.09 -11.32 20.35
N LYS A 42 2.45 -11.95 19.34
CA LYS A 42 2.68 -13.35 18.97
C LYS A 42 2.95 -13.49 17.46
N PRO A 43 4.06 -12.94 16.93
CA PRO A 43 4.34 -12.90 15.50
C PRO A 43 4.39 -14.28 14.83
N GLU A 44 4.78 -15.32 15.57
CA GLU A 44 4.78 -16.71 15.09
C GLU A 44 3.37 -17.30 14.92
N SER A 45 2.36 -16.73 15.59
CA SER A 45 0.98 -17.22 15.51
C SER A 45 0.28 -16.73 14.25
N MET A 46 -0.12 -17.66 13.37
CA MET A 46 -0.90 -17.33 12.17
C MET A 46 -2.20 -16.59 12.49
N LEU A 47 -2.87 -16.94 13.59
CA LEU A 47 -4.10 -16.27 14.02
C LEU A 47 -3.83 -14.82 14.43
N TRP A 48 -2.78 -14.58 15.22
CA TRP A 48 -2.38 -13.23 15.61
C TRP A 48 -2.03 -12.39 14.38
N ARG A 49 -1.22 -12.95 13.45
CA ARG A 49 -0.86 -12.27 12.20
C ARG A 49 -2.07 -11.88 11.38
N LYS A 50 -3.03 -12.80 11.18
CA LYS A 50 -4.27 -12.53 10.46
C LYS A 50 -5.10 -11.43 11.11
N LYS A 51 -5.19 -11.40 12.45
CA LYS A 51 -5.93 -10.38 13.18
C LYS A 51 -5.28 -9.00 13.06
N VAL A 52 -3.96 -8.92 13.23
CA VAL A 52 -3.21 -7.67 13.11
C VAL A 52 -3.21 -7.16 11.66
N SER A 53 -2.90 -8.02 10.68
CA SER A 53 -2.93 -7.68 9.25
C SER A 53 -4.30 -7.16 8.80
N GLY A 54 -5.40 -7.68 9.34
CA GLY A 54 -6.74 -7.18 9.03
C GLY A 54 -7.07 -5.81 9.64
N LEU A 55 -6.38 -5.39 10.71
CA LEU A 55 -6.60 -4.10 11.38
C LEU A 55 -5.77 -2.98 10.76
N LEU A 56 -4.56 -3.28 10.29
CA LEU A 56 -3.61 -2.25 9.88
C LEU A 56 -4.05 -1.42 8.66
N PRO A 57 -4.69 -1.96 7.61
CA PRO A 57 -5.23 -1.16 6.51
C PRO A 57 -6.35 -0.19 6.96
N ILE A 58 -7.14 -0.57 7.97
CA ILE A 58 -8.19 0.28 8.54
C ILE A 58 -7.54 1.47 9.29
N LEU A 59 -6.43 1.21 9.97
CA LEU A 59 -5.70 2.16 10.79
C LEU A 59 -4.57 2.86 10.05
N GLU A 60 -4.44 2.68 8.73
CA GLU A 60 -3.26 3.11 7.96
C GLU A 60 -2.98 4.60 8.12
N HIS A 61 -4.03 5.43 8.11
CA HIS A 61 -3.93 6.88 8.27
C HIS A 61 -4.18 7.36 9.71
N ALA A 62 -4.38 6.45 10.66
CA ALA A 62 -4.51 6.83 12.07
C ALA A 62 -3.15 7.32 12.60
N ALA A 63 -3.15 8.43 13.33
CA ALA A 63 -1.95 8.98 13.97
C ALA A 63 -1.55 8.16 15.21
N SER A 64 -1.21 6.89 15.02
CA SER A 64 -0.90 5.95 16.11
C SER A 64 0.49 5.32 15.93
N PRO A 65 1.42 5.50 16.90
CA PRO A 65 2.72 4.84 16.89
C PRO A 65 2.64 3.30 16.83
N SER A 66 1.54 2.73 17.34
CA SER A 66 1.32 1.28 17.37
C SER A 66 1.18 0.66 15.97
N VAL A 67 0.70 1.43 14.98
CA VAL A 67 0.52 0.96 13.59
C VAL A 67 1.88 0.67 12.95
N GLY A 68 2.82 1.61 13.03
CA GLY A 68 4.17 1.41 12.51
C GLY A 68 4.95 0.32 13.27
N ALA A 69 4.71 0.17 14.58
CA ALA A 69 5.30 -0.92 15.36
C ALA A 69 4.75 -2.30 14.95
N ALA A 70 3.45 -2.40 14.72
CA ALA A 70 2.79 -3.63 14.29
C ALA A 70 3.20 -4.05 12.88
N TRP A 71 3.30 -3.12 11.93
CA TRP A 71 3.82 -3.38 10.60
C TRP A 71 5.25 -3.93 10.64
N ARG A 72 6.14 -3.27 11.41
CA ARG A 72 7.50 -3.77 11.63
C ARG A 72 7.47 -5.19 12.18
N LEU A 73 6.67 -5.45 13.21
CA LEU A 73 6.63 -6.76 13.84
C LEU A 73 6.13 -7.86 12.88
N LEU A 74 5.10 -7.58 12.07
CA LEU A 74 4.64 -8.51 11.04
C LEU A 74 5.73 -8.83 10.02
N ALA A 75 6.49 -7.84 9.57
CA ALA A 75 7.58 -8.03 8.61
C ALA A 75 8.69 -8.97 9.13
N HIS A 76 8.86 -9.11 10.45
CA HIS A 76 9.80 -10.04 11.06
C HIS A 76 9.32 -11.51 11.04
N SER A 77 8.06 -11.79 10.68
CA SER A 77 7.53 -13.17 10.60
C SER A 77 8.05 -13.98 9.40
N ASN A 78 8.93 -13.39 8.59
CA ASN A 78 9.50 -13.94 7.37
C ASN A 78 8.52 -14.33 6.24
N ALA A 79 7.23 -14.02 6.36
CA ALA A 79 6.29 -14.18 5.24
C ALA A 79 6.48 -13.08 4.19
N ASP A 80 6.44 -13.47 2.91
CA ASP A 80 6.65 -12.56 1.78
C ASP A 80 5.63 -11.41 1.73
N ALA A 81 4.35 -11.75 1.86
CA ALA A 81 3.27 -10.77 1.89
C ALA A 81 3.38 -9.78 3.07
N ASP A 82 3.83 -10.26 4.24
CA ASP A 82 3.97 -9.39 5.42
C ASP A 82 5.09 -8.35 5.21
N ARG A 83 6.22 -8.74 4.58
CA ARG A 83 7.29 -7.81 4.21
C ARG A 83 6.88 -6.86 3.09
N ALA A 84 6.20 -7.35 2.06
CA ALA A 84 5.69 -6.54 0.95
C ALA A 84 4.73 -5.45 1.45
N ASN A 85 3.76 -5.82 2.30
CA ASN A 85 2.82 -4.87 2.88
C ASN A 85 3.51 -3.83 3.78
N TYR A 86 4.55 -4.21 4.52
CA TYR A 86 5.33 -3.23 5.27
C TYR A 86 6.06 -2.23 4.37
N ILE A 87 6.67 -2.67 3.26
CA ILE A 87 7.28 -1.76 2.28
C ILE A 87 6.23 -0.83 1.68
N LEU A 88 5.06 -1.35 1.31
CA LEU A 88 3.96 -0.55 0.78
C LEU A 88 3.53 0.53 1.78
N PHE A 89 3.38 0.18 3.06
CA PHE A 89 3.10 1.14 4.13
C PHE A 89 4.19 2.22 4.21
N LEU A 90 5.47 1.86 4.27
CA LEU A 90 6.57 2.84 4.33
C LEU A 90 6.52 3.82 3.15
N ARG A 91 6.32 3.31 1.93
CA ARG A 91 6.23 4.12 0.72
C ARG A 91 5.08 5.11 0.76
N ARG A 92 3.89 4.69 1.19
CA ARG A 92 2.69 5.54 1.25
C ARG A 92 2.82 6.67 2.27
N HIS A 93 3.63 6.47 3.29
CA HIS A 93 3.89 7.45 4.34
C HIS A 93 5.21 8.22 4.16
N GLY A 94 5.95 7.98 3.06
CA GLY A 94 7.20 8.69 2.78
C GLY A 94 8.34 8.34 3.74
N TYR A 95 8.30 7.17 4.38
CA TYR A 95 9.37 6.68 5.25
C TYR A 95 10.47 5.97 4.46
N ASP A 96 11.69 5.99 5.01
CA ASP A 96 12.81 5.27 4.45
C ASP A 96 12.59 3.76 4.46
N LEU A 97 13.00 3.10 3.37
CA LEU A 97 12.94 1.64 3.27
C LEU A 97 14.13 1.02 3.98
N PRO A 98 13.96 -0.12 4.67
CA PRO A 98 15.07 -0.89 5.22
C PRO A 98 16.00 -1.34 4.10
N THR A 99 17.30 -1.04 4.25
CA THR A 99 18.35 -1.58 3.40
C THR A 99 18.36 -3.10 3.51
N VAL A 100 18.28 -3.78 2.38
CA VAL A 100 18.49 -5.22 2.29
C VAL A 100 19.82 -5.49 1.62
N GLY A 101 20.55 -6.45 2.18
CA GLY A 101 21.74 -6.98 1.51
C GLY A 101 21.38 -7.67 0.18
N PRO A 102 22.37 -7.89 -0.70
CA PRO A 102 22.17 -8.42 -2.05
C PRO A 102 21.52 -9.82 -2.14
N GLN A 103 21.35 -10.51 -1.01
CA GLN A 103 20.76 -11.87 -0.95
C GLN A 103 19.39 -11.92 -0.24
N ILE A 104 18.86 -10.79 0.24
CA ILE A 104 17.70 -10.76 1.15
C ILE A 104 16.44 -10.29 0.42
N LEU A 105 16.17 -10.87 -0.75
CA LEU A 105 14.82 -10.89 -1.30
C LEU A 105 14.41 -12.33 -1.35
N THR A 106 13.41 -12.72 -0.57
CA THR A 106 13.07 -14.14 -0.41
C THR A 106 11.81 -14.54 -1.17
N GLY A 107 10.96 -13.57 -1.55
CA GLY A 107 9.77 -13.83 -2.35
C GLY A 107 9.44 -12.73 -3.36
N SER A 108 8.43 -13.02 -4.18
CA SER A 108 8.02 -12.21 -5.32
C SER A 108 7.33 -10.92 -4.90
N GLU A 109 6.51 -10.93 -3.85
CA GLU A 109 5.77 -9.74 -3.43
C GLU A 109 6.70 -8.67 -2.85
N GLU A 110 7.65 -9.07 -2.00
CA GLU A 110 8.66 -8.15 -1.48
C GLU A 110 9.51 -7.56 -2.62
N THR A 111 9.93 -8.42 -3.55
CA THR A 111 10.74 -8.01 -4.71
C THR A 111 10.01 -6.97 -5.54
N LEU A 112 8.71 -7.21 -5.81
CA LEU A 112 7.89 -6.28 -6.57
C LEU A 112 7.75 -4.94 -5.87
N GLU A 113 7.42 -4.92 -4.57
CA GLU A 113 7.24 -3.67 -3.83
C GLU A 113 8.53 -2.84 -3.74
N ARG A 114 9.70 -3.48 -3.66
CA ARG A 114 10.98 -2.78 -3.73
C ARG A 114 11.29 -2.22 -5.11
N ALA A 115 11.01 -2.96 -6.18
CA ALA A 115 11.16 -2.43 -7.54
C ALA A 115 10.28 -1.18 -7.73
N LEU A 116 9.03 -1.23 -7.26
CA LEU A 116 8.12 -0.08 -7.31
C LEU A 116 8.56 1.09 -6.42
N ALA A 117 9.28 0.81 -5.32
CA ALA A 117 9.88 1.85 -4.50
C ALA A 117 11.01 2.57 -5.23
N MET A 118 11.95 1.82 -5.83
CA MET A 118 13.04 2.39 -6.63
C MET A 118 12.50 3.24 -7.78
N TRP A 119 11.47 2.75 -8.46
CA TRP A 119 10.81 3.49 -9.52
C TRP A 119 10.18 4.79 -8.99
N GLY A 120 9.47 4.73 -7.86
CA GLY A 120 8.91 5.91 -7.20
C GLY A 120 9.97 6.95 -6.84
N SER A 121 11.17 6.50 -6.45
CA SER A 121 12.35 7.34 -6.18
C SER A 121 13.14 7.77 -7.42
N ASN A 122 12.65 7.44 -8.62
CA ASN A 122 13.25 7.75 -9.91
C ASN A 122 14.60 7.05 -10.21
N ASP A 123 14.91 5.96 -9.50
CA ASP A 123 16.07 5.10 -9.81
C ASP A 123 15.67 4.05 -10.86
N LEU A 124 15.50 4.50 -12.09
CA LEU A 124 15.01 3.67 -13.19
C LEU A 124 15.98 2.55 -13.56
N ALA A 125 17.29 2.80 -13.45
CA ALA A 125 18.32 1.80 -13.73
C ALA A 125 18.29 0.65 -12.72
N ALA A 126 18.24 0.95 -11.41
CA ALA A 126 18.09 -0.09 -10.39
C ALA A 126 16.75 -0.81 -10.49
N THR A 127 15.68 -0.07 -10.81
CA THR A 127 14.34 -0.66 -11.05
C THR A 127 14.40 -1.69 -12.18
N GLN A 128 14.95 -1.31 -13.34
CA GLN A 128 15.06 -2.20 -14.49
C GLN A 128 15.88 -3.45 -14.15
N HIS A 129 17.06 -3.27 -13.54
CA HIS A 129 17.93 -4.37 -13.15
C HIS A 129 17.23 -5.36 -12.21
N LEU A 130 16.50 -4.85 -11.21
CA LEU A 130 15.75 -5.69 -10.29
C LEU A 130 14.61 -6.45 -10.97
N LEU A 131 13.86 -5.79 -11.86
CA LEU A 131 12.76 -6.42 -12.59
C LEU A 131 13.25 -7.51 -13.55
N GLU A 132 14.37 -7.29 -14.26
CA GLU A 132 15.00 -8.30 -15.13
C GLU A 132 15.42 -9.53 -14.32
N ALA A 133 16.10 -9.33 -13.19
CA ALA A 133 16.48 -10.41 -12.28
C ALA A 133 15.23 -11.14 -11.73
N ALA A 134 14.17 -10.41 -11.41
CA ALA A 134 12.92 -10.97 -10.89
C ALA A 134 12.16 -11.79 -11.93
N VAL A 135 12.18 -11.42 -13.23
CA VAL A 135 11.57 -12.22 -14.31
C VAL A 135 12.23 -13.59 -14.42
N LEU A 136 13.55 -13.66 -14.25
CA LEU A 136 14.28 -14.94 -14.26
C LEU A 136 13.98 -15.76 -13.00
N ARG A 137 13.88 -15.11 -11.85
CA ARG A 137 13.68 -15.79 -10.55
C ARG A 137 12.24 -16.23 -10.30
N PHE A 138 11.26 -15.46 -10.77
CA PHE A 138 9.82 -15.66 -10.54
C PHE A 138 9.07 -15.70 -11.88
N PRO A 139 9.35 -16.68 -12.76
CA PRO A 139 8.86 -16.66 -14.16
C PRO A 139 7.33 -16.76 -14.28
N LEU A 140 6.64 -17.27 -13.27
CA LEU A 140 5.18 -17.38 -13.22
C LEU A 140 4.49 -16.09 -12.75
N ASP A 141 5.24 -15.14 -12.18
CA ASP A 141 4.69 -13.86 -11.75
C ASP A 141 4.77 -12.84 -12.90
N GLY A 142 3.69 -12.76 -13.68
CA GLY A 142 3.59 -11.88 -14.83
C GLY A 142 3.74 -10.39 -14.51
N ARG A 143 3.62 -9.98 -13.24
CA ARG A 143 3.72 -8.58 -12.81
C ARG A 143 5.10 -8.01 -13.11
N PHE A 144 6.18 -8.80 -13.00
CA PHE A 144 7.53 -8.30 -13.27
C PHE A 144 7.72 -7.94 -14.74
N ARG A 145 7.30 -8.83 -15.64
CA ARG A 145 7.36 -8.58 -17.09
C ARG A 145 6.51 -7.38 -17.48
N GLN A 146 5.30 -7.27 -16.92
CA GLN A 146 4.42 -6.12 -17.15
C GLN A 146 5.08 -4.81 -16.70
N ASN A 147 5.61 -4.72 -15.48
CA ASN A 147 6.27 -3.50 -14.99
C ASN A 147 7.54 -3.18 -15.79
N LEU A 148 8.27 -4.17 -16.30
CA LEU A 148 9.43 -3.95 -17.17
C LEU A 148 9.03 -3.31 -18.51
N LEU A 149 7.90 -3.72 -19.10
CA LEU A 149 7.40 -3.14 -20.35
C LEU A 149 7.10 -1.63 -20.21
N TRP A 150 6.66 -1.20 -19.03
CA TRP A 150 6.40 0.21 -18.76
C TRP A 150 7.66 1.08 -18.63
N LEU A 151 8.85 0.48 -18.48
CA LEU A 151 10.11 1.21 -18.51
C LEU A 151 10.62 1.41 -19.94
N LEU A 152 10.02 0.75 -20.94
CA LEU A 152 10.42 0.84 -22.33
C LEU A 152 9.74 2.06 -23.01
N PRO A 153 10.50 2.92 -23.71
CA PRO A 153 9.98 4.14 -24.32
C PRO A 153 8.79 3.95 -25.28
N ASP A 154 8.73 2.81 -25.98
CA ASP A 154 7.82 2.61 -27.12
C ASP A 154 6.52 1.84 -26.78
N GLN A 155 6.26 1.54 -25.50
CA GLN A 155 5.14 0.66 -25.10
C GLN A 155 3.96 1.39 -24.45
N HIS A 156 4.07 2.69 -24.21
CA HIS A 156 3.02 3.48 -23.54
C HIS A 156 1.71 3.59 -24.35
N GLU A 157 1.75 3.40 -25.68
CA GLU A 157 0.58 3.47 -26.55
C GLU A 157 -0.36 2.26 -26.44
N ARG A 158 0.04 1.19 -25.74
CA ARG A 158 -0.69 -0.09 -25.71
C ARG A 158 -1.62 -0.28 -24.52
N PHE A 159 -1.63 0.63 -23.55
CA PHE A 159 -2.43 0.48 -22.33
C PHE A 159 -3.77 1.22 -22.44
N SER A 160 -4.87 0.47 -22.49
CA SER A 160 -6.24 1.01 -22.38
C SER A 160 -6.48 1.49 -20.95
N LEU A 161 -6.72 2.79 -20.77
CA LEU A 161 -7.03 3.42 -19.48
C LEU A 161 -8.39 3.01 -18.90
N ARG A 162 -9.22 2.31 -19.69
CA ARG A 162 -10.59 1.95 -19.33
C ARG A 162 -10.68 0.61 -18.58
N ASP A 163 -9.69 -0.26 -18.73
CA ASP A 163 -9.80 -1.66 -18.33
C ASP A 163 -8.88 -2.04 -17.15
N ASP A 164 -7.95 -1.17 -16.76
CA ASP A 164 -7.01 -1.42 -15.66
C ASP A 164 -6.87 -0.21 -14.72
N PRO A 165 -7.42 -0.28 -13.49
CA PRO A 165 -7.28 0.77 -12.47
C PRO A 165 -5.82 1.15 -12.17
N ARG A 166 -4.89 0.20 -12.33
CA ARG A 166 -3.44 0.43 -12.15
C ARG A 166 -2.87 1.24 -13.32
N ALA A 167 -3.28 0.96 -14.56
CA ALA A 167 -2.91 1.76 -15.72
C ALA A 167 -3.46 3.19 -15.58
N SER A 168 -4.68 3.36 -15.07
CA SER A 168 -5.23 4.69 -14.78
C SER A 168 -4.41 5.44 -13.72
N ALA A 169 -4.04 4.78 -12.61
CA ALA A 169 -3.23 5.38 -11.54
C ALA A 169 -1.83 5.79 -12.02
N LEU A 170 -1.17 4.95 -12.82
CA LEU A 170 0.15 5.24 -13.39
C LEU A 170 0.10 6.40 -14.40
N SER A 171 -1.00 6.53 -15.15
CA SER A 171 -1.18 7.61 -16.12
C SER A 171 -1.38 8.96 -15.47
N VAL A 172 -2.10 9.01 -14.34
CA VAL A 172 -2.21 10.22 -13.51
C VAL A 172 -0.84 10.64 -12.97
N LEU A 173 0.00 9.68 -12.57
CA LEU A 173 1.36 9.96 -12.10
C LEU A 173 2.27 10.47 -13.23
N ALA A 174 2.17 9.89 -14.43
CA ALA A 174 2.91 10.34 -15.61
C ALA A 174 2.48 11.76 -16.03
N ALA A 175 1.17 12.04 -16.07
CA ALA A 175 0.63 13.36 -16.42
C ALA A 175 1.04 14.45 -15.42
N ARG A 176 1.08 14.15 -14.12
CA ARG A 176 1.55 15.10 -13.08
C ARG A 176 3.02 15.50 -13.23
N ARG A 177 3.85 14.70 -13.90
CA ARG A 177 5.24 15.03 -14.21
C ARG A 177 5.40 15.88 -15.47
N ALA A 178 4.46 15.84 -16.41
CA ALA A 178 4.51 16.66 -17.63
C ALA A 178 4.22 18.15 -17.38
N PHE A 179 3.69 18.50 -16.20
CA PHE A 179 3.35 19.87 -15.79
C PHE A 179 4.26 20.41 -14.67
N ARG A 180 5.44 19.81 -14.47
CA ARG A 180 6.50 20.36 -13.60
C ARG A 180 7.70 20.79 -14.43
#